data_AF-A0A7S2IBP0-F1
#
_entry.id   AF-A0A7S2IBP0-F1
#
_cell.length_a   1.000
_cell.length_b   1.000
_cell.length_c   1.000
_cell.angle_alpha   90.00
_cell.angle_beta   90.00
_cell.angle_gamma   90.00
#
_symmetry.space_group_name_H-M   'P 1'
#
loop_
_entity.id
_entity.type
_entity.pdbx_description
1 polymer ?
#
loop_
_entity_poly.entity_id
_entity_poly.type
_entity_poly.pdbx_seq_one_letter_code
_entity_poly.pdbx_strand_id
1 'polypeptide(L)'
;ALLRTLIGCLAVRGRLVTDCRRLELMPAEGEHLWIKEASIACFNGHSCVASGARRGTLLHALDEVIQRLLTKELALYESEVSQFRMFEQFQHALEAVAAA
;
A
#
# COMPACT_ATOMS: atom_id res chain seq x y z
N ALA A 1 14.40 -13.02 0.35
CA ALA A 1 15.57 -12.13 0.51
C ALA A 1 15.16 -10.70 0.90
N LEU A 2 14.40 -9.99 0.06
CA LEU A 2 13.99 -8.60 0.33
C LEU A 2 13.22 -8.41 1.65
N LEU A 3 12.23 -9.26 1.94
CA LEU A 3 11.44 -9.16 3.17
C LEU A 3 12.32 -9.22 4.44
N ARG A 4 13.27 -10.16 4.49
CA ARG A 4 14.23 -10.28 5.59
C ARG A 4 15.08 -9.03 5.73
N THR A 5 15.54 -8.44 4.63
CA THR A 5 16.27 -7.17 4.64
C THR A 5 15.41 -6.03 5.21
N LEU A 6 14.15 -5.93 4.77
CA LEU A 6 13.21 -4.91 5.29
C LEU A 6 12.97 -5.06 6.79
N ILE A 7 12.74 -6.29 7.28
CA ILE A 7 12.62 -6.59 8.71
C ILE A 7 13.94 -6.27 9.45
N GLY A 8 15.07 -6.57 8.82
CA GLY A 8 16.41 -6.20 9.30
C GLY A 8 16.62 -4.68 9.44
N CYS A 9 15.94 -3.87 8.64
CA CYS A 9 15.96 -2.40 8.72
C CYS A 9 14.94 -1.81 9.70
N LEU A 10 13.97 -2.58 10.19
CA LEU A 10 12.99 -2.07 11.16
C LEU A 10 13.67 -1.64 12.46
N ALA A 11 13.28 -0.48 12.98
CA ALA A 11 13.59 -0.09 14.35
C ALA A 11 12.94 -1.07 15.36
N VAL A 12 13.44 -1.08 16.59
CA VAL A 12 12.79 -1.77 17.71
C VAL A 12 11.37 -1.22 17.87
N ARG A 13 10.37 -2.11 17.97
CA ARG A 13 8.92 -1.83 17.95
C ARG A 13 8.42 -1.19 16.65
N GLY A 14 9.21 -1.24 15.59
CA GLY A 14 8.83 -0.76 14.27
C GLY A 14 7.69 -1.58 13.66
N ARG A 15 7.00 -0.98 12.70
CA ARG A 15 5.96 -1.65 11.91
C ARG A 15 6.26 -1.54 10.43
N LEU A 16 6.29 -2.68 9.74
CA LEU A 16 6.24 -2.73 8.28
C LEU A 16 4.77 -2.77 7.85
N VAL A 17 4.33 -1.78 7.09
CA VAL A 17 3.01 -1.78 6.44
C VAL A 17 3.22 -2.08 4.97
N THR A 18 2.52 -3.10 4.45
CA THR A 18 2.69 -3.60 3.09
C THR A 18 1.33 -3.91 2.45
N ASP A 19 1.22 -3.78 1.14
CA ASP A 19 0.07 -4.22 0.33
C ASP A 19 0.35 -5.54 -0.40
N CYS A 20 1.54 -6.13 -0.19
CA CYS A 20 1.94 -7.39 -0.80
C CYS A 20 0.92 -8.51 -0.56
N ARG A 21 0.34 -9.03 -1.65
CA ARG A 21 -0.69 -10.08 -1.63
C ARG A 21 -0.16 -11.47 -1.28
N ARG A 22 1.15 -11.69 -1.38
CA ARG A 22 1.82 -12.98 -1.12
C ARG A 22 2.96 -12.80 -0.13
N LEU A 23 2.61 -12.36 1.07
CA LEU A 23 3.56 -12.28 2.18
C LEU A 23 3.67 -13.66 2.84
N GLU A 24 4.83 -14.29 2.71
CA GLU A 24 5.16 -15.52 3.42
C GLU A 24 6.32 -15.25 4.39
N LEU A 25 6.08 -15.55 5.67
CA LEU A 25 7.09 -15.44 6.73
C LEU A 25 7.69 -16.82 6.97
N MET A 26 9.01 -16.94 6.84
CA MET A 26 9.71 -18.12 7.31
C MET A 26 10.09 -17.91 8.79
N PRO A 27 10.44 -18.99 9.51
CA PRO A 27 10.78 -18.89 10.94
C PRO A 27 11.87 -17.86 11.24
N ALA A 28 12.87 -17.72 10.36
CA ALA A 28 13.95 -16.75 10.52
C ALA A 28 13.45 -15.29 10.52
N GLU A 29 12.48 -14.93 9.67
CA GLU A 29 11.87 -13.60 9.72
C GLU A 29 11.06 -13.40 11.00
N GLY A 30 10.39 -14.45 11.48
CA GLY A 30 9.65 -14.44 12.75
C GLY A 30 10.55 -14.16 13.96
N GLU A 31 11.72 -14.81 14.03
CA GLU A 31 12.72 -14.57 15.08
C GLU A 31 13.22 -13.11 15.06
N HIS A 32 13.52 -12.57 13.87
CA HIS A 32 13.96 -11.19 13.73
C HIS A 32 12.88 -10.18 14.15
N LEU A 33 11.59 -10.44 13.85
CA LEU A 33 10.48 -9.62 14.33
C LEU A 33 10.36 -9.69 15.85
N TRP A 34 10.46 -10.90 16.42
CA TRP A 34 10.37 -11.11 17.86
C TRP A 34 11.46 -10.36 18.63
N ILE A 35 12.72 -10.52 18.23
CA ILE A 35 13.87 -9.83 18.86
C ILE A 35 13.68 -8.32 18.87
N LYS A 36 13.06 -7.77 17.83
CA LYS A 36 12.82 -6.35 17.69
C LYS A 36 11.49 -5.89 18.29
N GLU A 37 10.66 -6.78 18.82
CA GLU A 37 9.26 -6.48 19.17
C GLU A 37 8.50 -5.80 18.00
N ALA A 38 8.88 -6.11 16.76
CA ALA A 38 8.38 -5.46 15.56
C ALA A 38 7.12 -6.17 15.03
N SER A 39 6.36 -5.46 14.20
CA SER A 39 5.12 -5.99 13.61
C SER A 39 5.06 -5.81 12.10
N ILE A 40 4.27 -6.66 11.44
CA ILE A 40 3.91 -6.50 10.04
C ILE A 40 2.40 -6.35 9.96
N ALA A 41 1.93 -5.41 9.15
CA ALA A 41 0.52 -5.21 8.87
C ALA A 41 0.30 -5.16 7.37
N CYS A 42 -0.74 -5.87 6.91
CA CYS A 42 -1.18 -5.78 5.52
C CYS A 42 -2.22 -4.66 5.40
N PHE A 43 -1.95 -3.65 4.57
CA PHE A 43 -2.92 -2.62 4.28
C PHE A 43 -3.89 -3.10 3.20
N ASN A 44 -5.19 -3.09 3.51
CA ASN A 44 -6.24 -3.37 2.55
C ASN A 44 -7.11 -2.12 2.40
N GLY A 45 -6.90 -1.37 1.31
CA GLY A 45 -7.67 -0.14 1.03
C GLY A 45 -9.19 -0.37 0.98
N HIS A 46 -9.63 -1.53 0.49
CA HIS A 46 -11.06 -1.88 0.45
C HIS A 46 -11.67 -2.00 1.86
N SER A 47 -10.89 -2.45 2.84
CA SER A 47 -11.36 -2.55 4.23
C SER A 47 -11.63 -1.18 4.86
N CYS A 48 -10.91 -0.14 4.43
CA CYS A 48 -11.14 1.24 4.87
C CYS A 48 -12.43 1.82 4.29
N VAL A 49 -12.80 1.44 3.06
CA VAL A 49 -14.04 1.85 2.41
C VAL A 49 -15.25 1.13 3.03
N ALA A 50 -15.12 -0.18 3.29
CA ALA A 50 -16.20 -1.00 3.82
C ALA A 50 -16.48 -0.79 5.31
N SER A 51 -15.55 -0.22 6.08
CA SER A 51 -15.69 -0.01 7.52
C SER A 51 -16.25 1.37 7.85
N GLY A 52 -17.49 1.41 8.37
CA GLY A 52 -18.12 2.66 8.84
C GLY A 52 -17.30 3.40 9.90
N ALA A 53 -16.60 2.67 10.77
CA ALA A 53 -15.73 3.24 11.81
C ALA A 53 -14.47 3.92 11.24
N ARG A 54 -14.00 3.50 10.05
CA ARG A 54 -12.80 4.06 9.40
C ARG A 54 -13.12 5.06 8.29
N ARG A 55 -14.40 5.28 7.98
CA ARG A 55 -14.84 6.19 6.94
C ARG A 55 -14.34 7.62 7.15
N GLY A 56 -14.39 8.12 8.39
CA GLY A 56 -13.88 9.45 8.73
C GLY A 56 -12.37 9.58 8.44
N THR A 57 -11.58 8.59 8.86
CA THR A 57 -10.14 8.53 8.59
C THR A 57 -9.85 8.47 7.09
N LEU A 58 -10.61 7.67 6.33
CA LEU A 58 -10.45 7.59 4.89
C LEU A 58 -10.74 8.93 4.21
N LEU A 59 -11.85 9.59 4.55
CA LEU A 59 -12.20 10.89 3.98
C LEU A 59 -11.15 11.95 4.28
N HIS A 60 -10.62 11.95 5.50
CA HIS A 60 -9.56 12.87 5.89
C HIS A 60 -8.26 12.61 5.10
N ALA A 61 -7.86 11.35 4.93
CA ALA A 61 -6.70 11.00 4.13
C ALA A 61 -6.86 11.39 2.65
N LEU A 62 -8.07 11.23 2.10
CA LEU A 62 -8.37 11.66 0.73
C LEU A 62 -8.28 13.18 0.57
N ASP A 63 -8.85 13.94 1.52
CA ASP A 63 -8.75 15.39 1.52
C ASP A 63 -7.30 15.86 1.61
N GLU A 64 -6.50 15.27 2.50
CA GLU A 64 -5.06 15.57 2.61
C GLU A 64 -4.32 15.33 1.30
N VAL A 65 -4.53 14.18 0.65
CA VAL A 65 -3.89 13.87 -0.65
C VAL A 65 -4.31 14.88 -1.72
N ILE A 66 -5.60 15.21 -1.81
CA ILE A 66 -6.12 16.20 -2.76
C ILE A 66 -5.46 17.56 -2.52
N GLN A 67 -5.41 18.03 -1.27
CA GLN A 67 -4.77 19.31 -0.93
C GLN A 67 -3.29 19.31 -1.33
N ARG A 68 -2.56 18.25 -1.03
CA ARG A 68 -1.13 18.15 -1.36
C ARG A 68 -0.85 18.05 -2.86
N LEU A 69 -1.79 17.51 -3.64
CA LEU A 69 -1.76 17.57 -5.10
C LEU A 69 -2.00 19.00 -5.61
N LEU A 70 -3.00 19.69 -5.05
CA LEU A 70 -3.31 21.08 -5.42
C LEU A 70 -2.19 22.05 -5.07
N THR A 71 -1.52 21.85 -3.93
CA THR A 71 -0.34 22.63 -3.51
C THR A 71 0.95 22.19 -4.18
N LYS A 72 0.91 21.15 -5.04
CA LYS A 72 2.05 20.56 -5.75
C LYS A 72 3.15 20.00 -4.83
N GLU A 73 2.80 19.66 -3.60
CA GLU A 73 3.70 18.90 -2.71
C GLU A 73 3.83 17.44 -3.13
N LEU A 74 2.79 16.89 -3.75
CA LEU A 74 2.80 15.57 -4.37
C LEU A 74 2.91 15.73 -5.89
N ALA A 75 3.96 15.16 -6.48
CA ALA A 75 4.12 15.11 -7.93
C ALA A 75 3.28 13.96 -8.51
N LEU A 76 2.46 14.29 -9.51
CA LEU A 76 1.86 13.30 -10.40
C LEU A 76 2.75 13.15 -11.62
N TYR A 77 3.35 11.98 -11.79
CA TYR A 77 4.09 11.66 -12.99
C TYR A 77 3.10 11.14 -14.04
N GLU A 78 2.70 12.00 -14.99
CA GLU A 78 1.77 11.61 -16.05
C GLU A 78 2.25 10.40 -16.86
N SER A 79 3.57 10.16 -16.91
CA SER A 79 4.17 8.96 -17.50
C SER A 79 3.74 7.64 -16.85
N GLU A 80 3.27 7.69 -15.60
CA GLU A 80 2.77 6.53 -14.86
C GLU A 80 1.24 6.39 -14.97
N VAL A 81 0.56 7.34 -15.63
CA VAL A 81 -0.90 7.38 -15.75
C VAL A 81 -1.31 6.86 -17.13
N SER A 82 -1.88 5.64 -17.15
CA SER A 82 -2.53 5.11 -18.34
C SER A 82 -4.01 5.47 -18.34
N GLN A 83 -4.46 6.16 -19.40
CA GLN A 83 -5.85 6.54 -19.56
C GLN A 83 -6.57 5.57 -20.50
N PHE A 84 -7.70 5.04 -20.03
CA PHE A 84 -8.55 4.14 -20.80
C PHE A 84 -9.97 4.69 -20.84
N ARG A 85 -10.64 4.54 -21.98
CA ARG A 85 -12.06 4.85 -22.09
C ARG A 85 -12.87 3.78 -21.38
N MET A 86 -13.67 4.22 -20.41
CA MET A 86 -14.56 3.35 -19.65
C MET A 86 -15.51 2.62 -20.63
N PHE A 87 -15.74 1.33 -20.42
CA PHE A 87 -16.56 0.42 -21.24
C PHE A 87 -16.03 0.02 -22.62
N GLU A 88 -15.29 0.87 -23.33
CA GLU A 88 -14.68 0.52 -24.63
C GLU A 88 -13.38 -0.28 -24.47
N GLN A 89 -12.58 0.09 -23.46
CA GLN A 89 -11.23 -0.43 -23.28
C GLN A 89 -11.04 -1.13 -21.93
N PHE A 90 -12.15 -1.52 -21.28
CA PHE A 90 -12.11 -2.12 -19.94
C PHE A 90 -11.24 -3.38 -19.88
N GLN A 91 -11.35 -4.26 -20.88
CA GLN A 91 -10.55 -5.48 -20.97
C GLN A 91 -9.05 -5.16 -21.05
N HIS A 92 -8.66 -4.22 -21.91
CA HIS A 92 -7.27 -3.77 -22.04
C HIS A 92 -6.74 -3.10 -20.77
N ALA A 93 -7.58 -2.32 -20.08
CA ALA A 93 -7.25 -1.73 -18.79
C ALA A 93 -7.01 -2.81 -17.73
N LEU A 94 -7.87 -3.85 -17.69
CA LEU A 94 -7.73 -4.96 -16.75
C LEU A 94 -6.44 -5.76 -17.00
N GLU A 95 -6.12 -6.04 -18.27
CA GLU A 95 -4.90 -6.75 -18.67
C GLU A 95 -3.64 -5.94 -18.35
N ALA A 96 -3.64 -4.64 -18.63
CA ALA A 96 -2.52 -3.75 -18.31
C ALA A 96 -2.24 -3.68 -16.81
N VAL A 97 -3.30 -3.65 -15.98
CA VAL A 97 -3.17 -3.63 -14.51
C VAL A 97 -2.80 -5.01 -13.95
N ALA A 98 -3.24 -6.10 -14.56
CA ALA A 98 -2.92 -7.45 -14.11
C ALA A 98 -1.49 -7.89 -14.47
N ALA A 99 -0.88 -7.29 -15.50
CA ALA A 99 0.49 -7.53 -15.92
C ALA A 99 1.54 -6.68 -15.20
N ALA A 100 1.10 -5.65 -14.47
CA ALA A 100 1.93 -4.79 -13.61
C ALA A 100 2.08 -5.38 -12.20
#